data_AF-A0A2T7AQH4-F1
#
_entry.id   AF-A0A2T7AQH4-F1
#
_cell.length_a   1.000
_cell.length_b   1.000
_cell.length_c   1.000
_cell.angle_alpha   90.00
_cell.angle_beta   90.00
_cell.angle_gamma   90.00
#
_symmetry.space_group_name_H-M   'P 1'
#
loop_
_entity.id
_entity.type
_entity.pdbx_description
1 polymer ?
#
loop_
_entity_poly.entity_id
_entity_poly.type
_entity_poly.pdbx_seq_one_letter_code
_entity_poly.pdbx_strand_id
1 'polypeptide(L)'
;MLNKKIIYIAAIMMSLSACTTAKKNAPVKTSAPQATSAAATTPSAQTAPTPVESMNQLAPVNNDTKLRLERCLAETKHLADINRDKYREQIDTLYRSIKATQYYASISNDLSNIMVDTITPLYQFRVNDACNTISQSLLAELKKGAGIAK
;
A
#
# COMPACT_ATOMS: atom_id res chain seq x y z
N MET A 1 -19.37 -2.46 -52.69
CA MET A 1 -18.87 -3.85 -52.52
C MET A 1 -17.43 -3.71 -52.02
N LEU A 2 -16.99 -4.23 -50.89
CA LEU A 2 -17.11 -5.60 -50.40
C LEU A 2 -16.91 -5.61 -48.87
N ASN A 3 -17.90 -6.15 -48.17
CA ASN A 3 -17.81 -6.53 -46.76
C ASN A 3 -16.77 -7.64 -46.58
N LYS A 4 -15.95 -7.57 -45.52
CA LYS A 4 -15.23 -8.75 -45.00
C LYS A 4 -15.32 -8.79 -43.48
N LYS A 5 -16.48 -9.21 -42.99
CA LYS A 5 -16.58 -9.93 -41.72
C LYS A 5 -15.97 -11.33 -41.94
N ILE A 6 -15.55 -11.96 -40.83
CA ILE A 6 -15.40 -13.41 -40.57
C ILE A 6 -13.94 -13.82 -40.25
N ILE A 7 -13.56 -13.87 -38.97
CA ILE A 7 -13.51 -15.03 -38.02
C ILE A 7 -12.08 -15.58 -37.89
N TYR A 8 -11.62 -15.75 -36.64
CA TYR A 8 -10.78 -16.84 -36.06
C TYR A 8 -10.31 -16.30 -34.68
N ILE A 9 -10.97 -16.53 -33.53
CA ILE A 9 -11.14 -17.74 -32.71
C ILE A 9 -9.86 -18.55 -32.48
N ALA A 10 -9.55 -18.71 -31.17
CA ALA A 10 -8.54 -19.56 -30.51
C ALA A 10 -7.08 -19.07 -30.61
N ALA A 11 -6.30 -18.95 -29.53
CA ALA A 11 -6.16 -19.93 -28.46
C ALA A 11 -6.02 -19.30 -27.06
N ILE A 12 -6.74 -19.94 -26.13
CA ILE A 12 -6.67 -19.85 -24.68
C ILE A 12 -5.62 -20.87 -24.22
N MET A 13 -5.04 -20.65 -23.03
CA MET A 13 -4.33 -21.60 -22.15
C MET A 13 -2.80 -21.63 -22.28
N MET A 14 -2.12 -20.94 -21.36
CA MET A 14 -0.86 -21.43 -20.76
C MET A 14 -0.93 -21.28 -19.24
N SER A 15 -1.42 -22.36 -18.62
CA SER A 15 -1.07 -22.95 -17.32
C SER A 15 -0.42 -22.07 -16.24
N LEU A 16 -1.20 -21.76 -15.20
CA LEU A 16 -0.67 -21.54 -13.85
C LEU A 16 -0.32 -22.90 -13.22
N SER A 17 0.96 -23.14 -12.96
CA SER A 17 1.43 -24.26 -12.16
C SER A 17 1.18 -23.96 -10.68
N ALA A 18 0.17 -24.60 -10.10
CA ALA A 18 -0.06 -24.63 -8.65
C ALA A 18 0.81 -25.72 -8.01
N CYS A 19 1.75 -25.34 -7.14
CA CYS A 19 2.41 -26.28 -6.23
C CYS A 19 1.56 -26.45 -4.98
N THR A 20 0.84 -27.56 -4.88
CA THR A 20 0.21 -28.03 -3.64
C THR A 20 1.12 -29.05 -2.96
N THR A 21 1.60 -28.76 -1.75
CA THR A 21 2.19 -29.77 -0.86
C THR A 21 1.34 -29.88 0.40
N ALA A 22 0.59 -30.99 0.47
CA ALA A 22 -0.07 -31.45 1.68
C ALA A 22 0.91 -32.28 2.53
N LYS A 23 0.99 -32.01 3.83
CA LYS A 23 1.49 -32.96 4.84
C LYS A 23 0.60 -32.95 6.10
N LYS A 24 -0.26 -33.97 6.14
CA LYS A 24 -0.57 -34.90 7.24
C LYS A 24 -0.82 -34.32 8.65
N ASN A 25 -2.09 -34.40 9.05
CA ASN A 25 -2.61 -34.18 10.40
C ASN A 25 -1.95 -35.12 11.44
N ALA A 26 -1.69 -34.58 12.63
CA ALA A 26 -1.45 -35.33 13.86
C ALA A 26 -2.50 -34.89 14.92
N PRO A 27 -2.92 -35.78 15.83
CA PRO A 27 -4.16 -35.64 16.60
C PRO A 27 -4.05 -34.64 17.75
N VAL A 28 -5.09 -33.81 17.88
CA VAL A 28 -5.34 -32.91 19.01
C VAL A 28 -5.81 -33.72 20.21
N LYS A 29 -5.10 -33.60 21.34
CA LYS A 29 -5.55 -34.13 22.64
C LYS A 29 -6.29 -33.02 23.39
N THR A 30 -7.59 -33.22 23.52
CA THR A 30 -8.52 -32.44 24.35
C THR A 30 -8.10 -32.44 25.82
N SER A 31 -8.05 -31.25 26.43
CA SER A 31 -8.21 -31.05 27.87
C SER A 31 -9.07 -29.79 28.06
N ALA A 32 -10.18 -29.95 28.78
CA ALA A 32 -11.16 -28.90 29.05
C ALA A 32 -10.77 -28.08 30.33
N PRO A 33 -11.58 -27.10 30.77
CA PRO A 33 -11.14 -25.72 31.00
C PRO A 33 -10.77 -25.41 32.45
N GLN A 34 -9.90 -24.43 32.67
CA GLN A 34 -9.71 -23.84 33.99
C GLN A 34 -9.91 -22.32 33.93
N ALA A 35 -10.91 -21.88 34.68
CA ALA A 35 -11.26 -20.48 34.89
C ALA A 35 -10.31 -19.83 35.90
N THR A 36 -9.89 -18.60 35.60
CA THR A 36 -9.48 -17.61 36.62
C THR A 36 -9.79 -16.21 36.10
N SER A 37 -10.53 -15.46 36.92
CA SER A 37 -11.01 -14.11 36.70
C SER A 37 -9.93 -13.03 36.80
N ALA A 38 -10.14 -11.98 36.02
CA ALA A 38 -9.97 -10.55 36.28
C ALA A 38 -8.58 -9.99 36.68
N ALA A 39 -8.01 -9.22 35.74
CA ALA A 39 -7.60 -7.85 36.02
C ALA A 39 -7.90 -7.00 34.77
N ALA A 40 -8.85 -6.07 34.91
CA ALA A 40 -9.21 -5.11 33.88
C ALA A 40 -8.12 -4.04 33.80
N THR A 41 -7.27 -4.11 32.77
CA THR A 41 -6.48 -2.97 32.33
C THR A 41 -7.19 -2.36 31.14
N THR A 42 -7.77 -1.18 31.39
CA THR A 42 -8.27 -0.24 30.39
C THR A 42 -7.37 -0.17 29.15
N PRO A 43 -7.88 -0.41 27.93
CA PRO A 43 -7.16 -0.08 26.72
C PRO A 43 -7.02 1.44 26.67
N SER A 44 -5.80 1.93 26.89
CA SER A 44 -5.48 3.32 26.59
C SER A 44 -5.78 3.56 25.13
N ALA A 45 -6.65 4.52 24.83
CA ALA A 45 -7.01 4.90 23.48
C ALA A 45 -5.76 5.41 22.76
N GLN A 46 -5.06 4.51 22.06
CA GLN A 46 -4.01 4.89 21.13
C GLN A 46 -4.68 5.56 19.94
N THR A 47 -4.62 6.89 19.94
CA THR A 47 -4.88 7.71 18.76
C THR A 47 -3.97 7.19 17.65
N ALA A 48 -4.54 6.63 16.58
CA ALA A 48 -3.76 6.11 15.47
C ALA A 48 -2.84 7.23 14.92
N PRO A 49 -1.52 7.00 14.82
CA PRO A 49 -0.61 8.00 14.28
C PRO A 49 -1.03 8.40 12.87
N THR A 50 -0.94 9.70 12.58
CA THR A 50 -1.23 10.20 11.24
C THR A 50 -0.26 9.58 10.22
N PRO A 51 -0.62 9.48 8.92
CA PRO A 51 0.25 8.96 7.86
C PRO A 51 1.69 9.49 7.90
N VAL A 52 1.83 10.76 8.25
CA VAL A 52 3.09 11.49 8.32
C VAL A 52 3.89 11.12 9.57
N GLU A 53 3.21 10.93 10.70
CA GLU A 53 3.81 10.51 11.98
C GLU A 53 4.37 9.09 11.91
N SER A 54 3.61 8.17 11.29
CA SER A 54 4.06 6.79 11.10
C SER A 54 5.29 6.69 10.22
N MET A 55 5.45 7.57 9.23
CA MET A 55 6.68 7.57 8.44
C MET A 55 7.88 7.96 9.27
N ASN A 56 7.76 8.88 10.24
CA ASN A 56 8.87 9.26 11.13
C ASN A 56 9.36 8.14 12.05
N GLN A 57 8.57 7.06 12.19
CA GLN A 57 8.88 5.90 13.04
C GLN A 57 9.69 4.83 12.32
N LEU A 58 9.84 4.92 10.99
CA LEU A 58 10.82 4.10 10.29
C LEU A 58 12.23 4.62 10.64
N ALA A 59 13.24 3.74 10.64
CA ALA A 59 14.64 4.09 10.91
C ALA A 59 15.10 5.34 10.13
N PRO A 60 16.16 6.04 10.58
CA PRO A 60 16.23 7.51 10.62
C PRO A 60 15.58 8.16 9.41
N VAL A 61 14.31 8.50 9.55
CA VAL A 61 13.57 9.22 8.52
C VAL A 61 14.07 10.66 8.55
N ASN A 62 14.86 11.03 7.55
CA ASN A 62 15.28 12.41 7.37
C ASN A 62 14.06 13.32 7.23
N ASN A 63 14.18 14.57 7.68
CA ASN A 63 13.11 15.58 7.54
C ASN A 63 12.62 15.71 6.08
N ASP A 64 13.48 15.39 5.10
CA ASP A 64 13.14 15.34 3.68
C ASP A 64 12.03 14.34 3.35
N THR A 65 12.00 13.17 3.99
CA THR A 65 10.99 12.15 3.73
C THR A 65 9.60 12.59 4.21
N LYS A 66 9.55 13.22 5.39
CA LYS A 66 8.30 13.80 5.92
C LYS A 66 7.74 14.85 4.97
N LEU A 67 8.57 15.81 4.57
CA LEU A 67 8.18 16.88 3.67
C LEU A 67 7.74 16.34 2.29
N ARG A 68 8.40 15.28 1.81
CA ARG A 68 8.05 14.62 0.55
C ARG A 68 6.68 13.95 0.62
N LEU A 69 6.34 13.27 1.71
CA LEU A 69 5.02 12.69 1.90
C LEU A 69 3.94 13.78 1.99
N GLU A 70 4.17 14.84 2.76
CA GLU A 70 3.22 15.96 2.88
C GLU A 70 2.91 16.59 1.52
N ARG A 71 3.94 16.85 0.71
CA ARG A 71 3.78 17.33 -0.67
C ARG A 71 2.98 16.34 -1.51
N CYS A 72 3.33 15.06 -1.46
CA CYS A 72 2.63 14.01 -2.20
C CYS A 72 1.14 13.92 -1.83
N LEU A 73 0.78 14.07 -0.56
CA LEU A 73 -0.62 14.11 -0.13
C LEU A 73 -1.36 15.36 -0.65
N ALA A 74 -0.69 16.51 -0.68
CA ALA A 74 -1.24 17.72 -1.28
C ALA A 74 -1.47 17.56 -2.80
N GLU A 75 -0.49 16.99 -3.52
CA GLU A 75 -0.61 16.68 -4.94
C GLU A 75 -1.75 15.69 -5.22
N THR A 76 -1.91 14.69 -4.35
CA THR A 76 -3.00 13.71 -4.43
C THR A 76 -4.36 14.38 -4.30
N LYS A 77 -4.51 15.34 -3.37
CA LYS A 77 -5.73 16.13 -3.21
C LYS A 77 -6.04 16.90 -4.50
N HIS A 78 -5.06 17.61 -5.06
CA HIS A 78 -5.24 18.33 -6.32
C HIS A 78 -5.61 17.41 -7.48
N LEU A 79 -4.98 16.24 -7.57
CA LEU A 79 -5.28 15.25 -8.60
C LEU A 79 -6.72 14.69 -8.47
N ALA A 80 -7.17 14.47 -7.23
CA ALA A 80 -8.53 14.03 -6.94
C ALA A 80 -9.57 15.11 -7.29
N ASP A 81 -9.25 16.38 -7.01
CA ASP A 81 -10.12 17.52 -7.34
C ASP A 81 -10.29 17.70 -8.86
N ILE A 82 -9.29 17.31 -9.67
CA ILE A 82 -9.39 17.33 -11.14
C ILE A 82 -10.33 16.25 -11.65
N ASN A 83 -10.08 14.98 -11.30
CA ASN A 83 -10.93 13.86 -11.71
C ASN A 83 -10.68 12.61 -10.86
N ARG A 84 -11.35 12.52 -9.72
CA ARG A 84 -11.20 11.40 -8.77
C ARG A 84 -11.39 10.02 -9.40
N ASP A 85 -12.37 9.84 -10.27
CA ASP A 85 -12.70 8.52 -10.83
C ASP A 85 -11.60 8.03 -11.78
N LYS A 86 -11.04 8.94 -12.58
CA LYS A 86 -9.91 8.65 -13.47
C LYS A 86 -8.65 8.27 -12.70
N TYR A 87 -8.40 8.91 -11.55
CA TYR A 87 -7.17 8.71 -10.77
C TYR A 87 -7.32 7.77 -9.58
N ARG A 88 -8.49 7.12 -9.44
CA ARG A 88 -8.84 6.31 -8.27
C ARG A 88 -7.79 5.25 -7.95
N GLU A 89 -7.31 4.53 -8.97
CA GLU A 89 -6.34 3.45 -8.78
C GLU A 89 -5.01 3.95 -8.22
N GLN A 90 -4.47 5.08 -8.71
CA GLN A 90 -3.21 5.62 -8.22
C GLN A 90 -3.38 6.17 -6.79
N ILE A 91 -4.49 6.85 -6.53
CA ILE A 91 -4.84 7.38 -5.19
C ILE A 91 -4.96 6.23 -4.19
N ASP A 92 -5.70 5.18 -4.54
CA ASP A 92 -5.88 4.03 -3.66
C ASP A 92 -4.56 3.29 -3.42
N THR A 93 -3.70 3.21 -4.44
CA THR A 93 -2.38 2.59 -4.33
C THR A 93 -1.48 3.36 -3.37
N LEU A 94 -1.46 4.70 -3.43
CA LEU A 94 -0.75 5.52 -2.45
C LEU A 94 -1.25 5.24 -1.03
N TYR A 95 -2.55 5.28 -0.79
CA TYR A 95 -3.09 5.06 0.55
C TYR A 95 -2.86 3.63 1.06
N ARG A 96 -2.88 2.62 0.18
CA ARG A 96 -2.50 1.24 0.53
C ARG A 96 -1.02 1.15 0.93
N SER A 97 -0.12 1.75 0.14
CA SER A 97 1.31 1.80 0.46
C SER A 97 1.56 2.49 1.79
N ILE A 98 0.93 3.63 2.04
CA ILE A 98 1.00 4.33 3.33
C ILE A 98 0.56 3.40 4.46
N LYS A 99 -0.66 2.85 4.41
CA LYS A 99 -1.18 1.98 5.48
C LYS A 99 -0.27 0.78 5.76
N ALA A 100 0.26 0.16 4.72
CA ALA A 100 1.19 -0.95 4.87
C ALA A 100 2.49 -0.52 5.57
N THR A 101 3.02 0.65 5.22
CA THR A 101 4.17 1.27 5.88
C THR A 101 3.87 1.62 7.34
N GLN A 102 2.68 2.15 7.65
CA GLN A 102 2.28 2.44 9.04
C GLN A 102 2.21 1.16 9.88
N TYR A 103 1.63 0.10 9.31
CA TYR A 103 1.57 -1.20 9.98
C TYR A 103 2.98 -1.75 10.23
N TYR A 104 3.85 -1.69 9.22
CA TYR A 104 5.26 -2.09 9.38
C TYR A 104 5.96 -1.31 10.49
N ALA A 105 5.83 0.02 10.52
CA ALA A 105 6.42 0.86 11.55
C ALA A 105 5.94 0.50 12.97
N SER A 106 4.68 0.08 13.10
CA SER A 106 4.12 -0.31 14.39
C SER A 106 4.73 -1.59 14.98
N ILE A 107 5.30 -2.46 14.13
CA ILE A 107 5.89 -3.74 14.54
C ILE A 107 7.43 -3.75 14.39
N SER A 108 8.03 -2.73 13.77
CA SER A 108 9.45 -2.78 13.38
C SER A 108 10.40 -2.86 14.58
N ASN A 109 10.00 -2.34 15.73
CA ASN A 109 10.79 -2.41 16.97
C ASN A 109 10.86 -3.85 17.55
N ASP A 110 9.93 -4.73 17.17
CA ASP A 110 9.89 -6.12 17.62
C ASP A 110 10.65 -7.06 16.64
N LEU A 111 11.14 -6.52 15.52
CA LEU A 111 11.89 -7.27 14.51
C LEU A 111 13.40 -7.22 14.79
N SER A 112 14.13 -8.21 14.29
CA SER A 112 15.59 -8.16 14.32
C SER A 112 16.13 -7.02 13.45
N ASN A 113 17.27 -6.44 13.82
CA ASN A 113 17.88 -5.35 13.05
C ASN A 113 18.12 -5.72 11.57
N ILE A 114 18.54 -6.96 11.29
CA ILE A 114 18.72 -7.46 9.91
C ILE A 114 17.41 -7.41 9.13
N MET A 115 16.29 -7.77 9.76
CA MET A 115 14.97 -7.68 9.13
C MET A 115 14.55 -6.23 8.92
N VAL A 116 14.82 -5.34 9.89
CA VAL A 116 14.54 -3.90 9.76
C VAL A 116 15.31 -3.31 8.58
N ASP A 117 16.62 -3.56 8.51
CA ASP A 117 17.52 -3.06 7.46
C ASP A 117 17.15 -3.59 6.07
N THR A 118 16.61 -4.81 6.00
CA THR A 118 16.19 -5.44 4.74
C THR A 118 14.81 -4.94 4.28
N ILE A 119 13.87 -4.77 5.20
CA ILE A 119 12.46 -4.56 4.89
C ILE A 119 12.07 -3.06 4.87
N THR A 120 12.71 -2.22 5.69
CA THR A 120 12.48 -0.76 5.70
C THR A 120 12.59 -0.15 4.30
N PRO A 121 13.64 -0.43 3.49
CA PRO A 121 13.77 0.14 2.16
C PRO A 121 12.62 -0.21 1.21
N LEU A 122 12.01 -1.39 1.35
CA LEU A 122 10.87 -1.81 0.53
C LEU A 122 9.65 -0.92 0.78
N TYR A 123 9.32 -0.66 2.05
CA TYR A 123 8.18 0.19 2.41
C TYR A 123 8.41 1.65 2.03
N GLN A 124 9.63 2.15 2.23
CA GLN A 124 10.02 3.48 1.76
C GLN A 124 9.89 3.61 0.23
N PHE A 125 10.39 2.63 -0.51
CA PHE A 125 10.28 2.59 -1.97
C PHE A 125 8.82 2.60 -2.44
N ARG A 126 7.94 1.76 -1.86
CA ARG A 126 6.53 1.68 -2.25
C ARG A 126 5.77 2.99 -2.08
N VAL A 127 6.06 3.74 -1.02
CA VAL A 127 5.46 5.07 -0.82
C VAL A 127 6.02 6.06 -1.84
N ASN A 128 7.35 6.08 -2.01
CA ASN A 128 8.02 6.98 -2.95
C ASN A 128 7.58 6.76 -4.41
N ASP A 129 7.40 5.51 -4.82
CA ASP A 129 6.95 5.13 -6.16
C ASP A 129 5.50 5.55 -6.42
N ALA A 130 4.60 5.30 -5.45
CA ALA A 130 3.22 5.76 -5.53
C ALA A 130 3.14 7.30 -5.59
N CYS A 131 3.93 7.99 -4.77
CA CYS A 131 4.03 9.45 -4.82
C CYS A 131 4.53 9.97 -6.17
N ASN A 132 5.58 9.35 -6.72
CA ASN A 132 6.09 9.72 -8.04
C ASN A 132 5.03 9.55 -9.14
N THR A 133 4.19 8.51 -9.04
CA THR A 133 3.08 8.28 -9.97
C THR A 133 2.01 9.37 -9.85
N ILE A 134 1.69 9.82 -8.63
CA ILE A 134 0.80 10.97 -8.39
C ILE A 134 1.38 12.24 -9.00
N SER A 135 2.66 12.55 -8.73
CA SER A 135 3.32 13.76 -9.26
C SER A 135 3.29 13.78 -10.79
N GLN A 136 3.61 12.66 -11.44
CA GLN A 136 3.55 12.54 -12.91
C GLN A 136 2.13 12.71 -13.46
N SER A 137 1.13 12.14 -12.77
CA SER A 137 -0.28 12.27 -13.17
C SER A 137 -0.76 13.71 -13.06
N LEU A 138 -0.39 14.41 -11.99
CA LEU A 138 -0.70 15.82 -11.79
C LEU A 138 -0.03 16.70 -12.85
N LEU A 139 1.28 16.50 -13.09
CA LEU A 139 2.01 17.22 -14.14
C LEU A 139 1.40 16.98 -15.53
N ALA A 140 0.90 15.78 -15.81
CA ALA A 140 0.23 15.49 -17.07
C ALA A 140 -1.08 16.30 -17.23
N GLU A 141 -1.86 16.49 -16.17
CA GLU A 141 -3.06 17.33 -16.21
C GLU A 141 -2.74 18.82 -16.25
N LEU A 142 -1.72 19.26 -15.51
CA LEU A 142 -1.23 20.64 -15.58
C LEU A 142 -0.74 20.98 -16.98
N LYS A 143 -0.02 20.07 -17.65
CA LYS A 143 0.41 20.24 -19.04
C LYS A 143 -0.77 20.33 -20.00
N LYS A 144 -1.84 19.56 -19.76
CA LYS A 144 -3.08 19.66 -20.56
C LYS A 144 -3.75 21.00 -20.34
N GLY A 145 -3.93 21.43 -19.09
CA GLY A 145 -4.54 22.71 -18.73
C GLY A 145 -3.74 23.92 -19.23
N ALA A 146 -2.42 23.88 -19.10
CA ALA A 146 -1.51 24.90 -19.64
C ALA A 146 -1.45 24.89 -21.19
N GLY A 147 -1.82 23.77 -21.81
CA GLY A 147 -1.99 23.64 -23.25
C GLY A 147 -3.32 24.20 -23.78
N ILE A 148 -4.19 24.73 -22.91
CA ILE A 148 -5.45 25.40 -23.29
C ILE A 148 -5.28 26.91 -23.13
N ALA A 149 -4.43 27.47 -23.98
CA ALA A 149 -4.60 28.80 -24.54
C ALA A 149 -4.18 28.67 -26.01
N LYS A 150 -5.02 27.99 -26.80
CA LYS A 150 -4.89 27.97 -28.26
C LYS A 150 -6.26 28.17 -28.88
#